data_AF-A0A0G2UMQ3-F1
#
_entry.id   AF-A0A0G2UMQ3-F1
#
_cell.length_a   1.000
_cell.length_b   1.000
_cell.length_c   1.000
_cell.angle_alpha   90.00
_cell.angle_beta   90.00
_cell.angle_gamma   90.00
#
_symmetry.space_group_name_H-M   'P 1'
#
loop_
_entity.id
_entity.type
_entity.pdbx_description
1 polymer ?
#
loop_
_entity_poly.entity_id
_entity_poly.type
_entity_poly.pdbx_seq_one_letter_code
_entity_poly.pdbx_strand_id
1 'polypeptide(L)'
;YSYVKDIFGGLAGFLRLWIAVLVIYPTNQAVIALTFSNYVLQPLFPTCFPPENGLRLLAAVCLLLLTWVNCSSVRWATRVQDIFTAGKLLALALIIIMGIVQICKGEYYWLEPANAFEPFQEYDVGLIALAFLQGSFAYGGWNFLNYVT
;
A
#
# COMPACT_ATOMS: atom_id res chain seq x y z
N TYR A 1 11.53 -12.12 -14.57
CA TYR A 1 12.92 -11.98 -15.09
C TYR A 1 13.24 -13.12 -16.03
N SER A 2 13.21 -14.37 -15.56
CA SER A 2 13.41 -15.59 -16.38
C SER A 2 12.57 -15.58 -17.66
N TYR A 3 11.24 -15.43 -17.54
CA TYR A 3 10.35 -15.41 -18.73
C TYR A 3 10.75 -14.40 -19.81
N VAL A 4 11.13 -13.18 -19.42
CA VAL A 4 11.54 -12.13 -20.39
C VAL A 4 12.92 -12.43 -20.97
N LYS A 5 13.82 -12.98 -20.15
CA LYS A 5 15.16 -13.37 -20.58
C LYS A 5 15.12 -14.53 -21.58
N ASP A 6 14.23 -15.50 -21.37
CA ASP A 6 14.11 -16.68 -22.21
C ASP A 6 13.52 -16.35 -23.59
N ILE A 7 12.57 -15.40 -23.66
CA ILE A 7 11.90 -15.03 -24.92
C ILE A 7 12.64 -13.90 -25.66
N PHE A 8 13.05 -12.85 -24.95
CA PHE A 8 13.58 -11.61 -25.54
C PHE A 8 15.09 -11.41 -25.31
N GLY A 9 15.76 -12.40 -24.72
CA GLY A 9 17.21 -12.43 -24.54
C GLY A 9 17.74 -11.57 -23.38
N GLY A 10 19.06 -11.43 -23.34
CA GLY A 10 19.80 -10.86 -22.20
C GLY A 10 19.47 -9.41 -21.87
N LEU A 11 19.34 -8.55 -22.89
CA LEU A 11 19.10 -7.10 -22.69
C LEU A 11 17.72 -6.83 -22.08
N ALA A 12 16.66 -7.42 -22.63
CA ALA A 12 15.30 -7.26 -22.11
C ALA A 12 15.15 -7.84 -20.69
N GLY A 13 15.80 -8.98 -20.42
CA GLY A 13 15.90 -9.55 -19.08
C GLY A 13 16.59 -8.59 -18.09
N PHE A 14 17.70 -7.97 -18.49
CA PHE A 14 18.41 -6.98 -17.67
C PHE A 14 17.56 -5.75 -17.38
N LEU A 15 16.91 -5.16 -18.40
CA LEU A 15 16.03 -4.00 -18.22
C LEU A 15 14.89 -4.29 -17.23
N ARG A 16 14.30 -5.50 -17.30
CA ARG A 16 13.25 -5.90 -16.35
C ARG A 16 13.78 -5.96 -14.91
N LEU A 17 14.99 -6.47 -14.71
CA LEU A 17 15.64 -6.53 -13.40
C LEU A 17 16.00 -5.13 -12.89
N TRP A 18 16.57 -4.29 -13.77
CA TRP A 18 16.97 -2.91 -13.49
C TRP A 18 15.81 -2.08 -12.96
N ILE A 19 14.68 -2.09 -13.67
CA ILE A 19 13.46 -1.37 -13.26
C ILE A 19 12.92 -1.94 -11.94
N ALA A 20 12.97 -3.27 -11.76
CA ALA A 20 12.48 -3.89 -10.53
C ALA A 20 13.28 -3.42 -9.31
N VAL A 21 14.61 -3.46 -9.38
CA VAL A 21 15.51 -3.15 -8.26
C VAL A 21 15.56 -1.66 -7.94
N LEU A 22 15.63 -0.79 -8.95
CA LEU A 22 15.82 0.64 -8.73
C LEU A 22 14.53 1.43 -8.59
N VAL A 23 13.45 1.00 -9.25
CA VAL A 23 12.19 1.76 -9.28
C VAL A 23 11.13 1.06 -8.45
N ILE A 24 10.79 -0.18 -8.76
CA ILE A 24 9.61 -0.85 -8.20
C ILE A 24 9.79 -1.12 -6.70
N TYR A 25 10.84 -1.83 -6.29
CA TYR A 25 11.00 -2.20 -4.87
C TYR A 25 11.19 -0.98 -3.94
N PRO A 26 12.06 -0.01 -4.24
CA PRO A 26 12.26 1.13 -3.35
C PRO A 26 11.02 2.01 -3.24
N THR A 27 10.32 2.27 -4.36
CA THR A 27 9.12 3.12 -4.36
C THR A 27 7.99 2.47 -3.57
N ASN A 28 7.77 1.16 -3.73
CA ASN A 28 6.74 0.45 -2.96
C ASN A 28 7.01 0.52 -1.44
N GLN A 29 8.27 0.34 -1.02
CA GLN A 29 8.64 0.44 0.39
C GLN A 29 8.48 1.87 0.93
N ALA A 30 8.87 2.88 0.14
CA ALA A 30 8.75 4.28 0.52
C ALA A 30 7.29 4.72 0.69
N VAL A 31 6.40 4.31 -0.22
CA VAL A 31 4.96 4.59 -0.10
C VAL A 31 4.40 4.03 1.20
N ILE A 32 4.69 2.76 1.51
CA ILE A 32 4.21 2.11 2.75
C ILE A 32 4.75 2.82 4.00
N ALA A 33 6.03 3.20 4.01
CA ALA A 33 6.65 3.89 5.15
C ALA A 33 6.08 5.31 5.37
N LEU A 34 5.77 6.02 4.29
CA LEU A 34 5.08 7.31 4.35
C LEU A 34 3.64 7.13 4.85
N THR A 35 2.93 6.10 4.38
CA THR A 35 1.59 5.76 4.88
C THR A 35 1.63 5.50 6.39
N PHE A 36 2.58 4.69 6.88
CA PHE A 36 2.79 4.48 8.32
C PHE A 36 2.94 5.80 9.09
N SER A 37 3.78 6.71 8.60
CA SER A 37 4.05 7.99 9.27
C SER A 37 2.83 8.89 9.30
N ASN A 38 2.03 8.91 8.23
CA ASN A 38 0.76 9.65 8.20
C ASN A 38 -0.23 9.09 9.22
N TYR A 39 -0.43 7.77 9.27
CA TYR A 39 -1.35 7.15 10.23
C TYR A 39 -0.93 7.34 11.69
N VAL A 40 0.38 7.35 11.99
CA VAL A 40 0.89 7.57 13.36
C VAL A 40 0.72 9.03 13.80
N LEU A 41 0.91 9.99 12.89
CA LEU A 41 0.80 11.42 13.22
C LEU A 41 -0.64 11.95 13.19
N GLN A 42 -1.58 11.26 12.53
CA GLN A 42 -2.98 11.68 12.42
C GLN A 42 -3.65 12.02 13.77
N PRO A 43 -3.47 11.24 14.86
CA PRO A 43 -4.09 11.57 16.15
C PRO A 43 -3.48 12.80 16.85
N LEU A 44 -2.21 13.11 16.56
CA LEU A 44 -1.50 14.26 17.15
C LEU A 44 -1.88 15.57 16.44
N PHE A 45 -2.16 15.49 15.14
CA PHE A 45 -2.56 16.61 14.30
C PHE A 45 -3.94 16.33 13.66
N PRO A 46 -5.02 16.27 14.46
CA PRO A 46 -6.33 15.80 13.97
C PRO A 46 -6.99 16.75 12.96
N THR A 47 -6.68 18.05 13.02
CA THR A 47 -7.31 19.10 12.22
C THR A 47 -6.32 19.92 11.39
N CYS A 48 -5.02 19.66 11.53
CA CYS A 48 -3.97 20.42 10.86
C CYS A 48 -3.00 19.48 10.14
N PHE A 49 -2.27 20.03 9.17
CA PHE A 49 -1.30 19.24 8.42
C PHE A 49 -0.06 18.95 9.28
N PRO A 50 0.36 17.68 9.42
CA PRO A 50 1.61 17.36 10.08
C PRO A 50 2.79 17.92 9.29
N PRO A 51 3.88 18.31 9.97
CA PRO A 51 5.05 18.88 9.30
C PRO A 51 5.69 17.86 8.35
N GLU A 52 5.93 18.24 7.08
CA GLU A 52 6.47 17.32 6.05
C GLU A 52 7.80 16.68 6.46
N ASN A 53 8.68 17.46 7.09
CA ASN A 53 9.96 16.97 7.59
C ASN A 53 9.77 15.87 8.66
N GLY A 54 8.73 16.00 9.49
CA GLY A 54 8.37 15.00 10.50
C GLY A 54 7.90 13.69 9.88
N LEU A 55 7.05 13.76 8.85
CA LEU A 55 6.60 12.58 8.10
C LEU A 55 7.78 11.84 7.45
N ARG A 56 8.65 12.58 6.76
CA ARG A 56 9.81 11.99 6.05
C ARG A 56 10.80 11.37 7.01
N LEU A 57 11.10 12.03 8.12
CA LEU A 57 12.04 11.53 9.12
C LEU A 57 11.49 10.29 9.83
N LEU A 58 10.21 10.29 10.20
CA LEU A 58 9.57 9.12 10.81
C LEU A 58 9.52 7.92 9.85
N ALA A 59 9.24 8.15 8.56
CA ALA A 59 9.24 7.12 7.53
C ALA A 59 10.64 6.52 7.35
N ALA A 60 11.68 7.38 7.31
CA ALA A 60 13.06 6.95 7.21
C ALA A 60 13.50 6.12 8.44
N VAL A 61 13.14 6.56 9.65
CA VAL A 61 13.41 5.81 10.89
C VAL A 61 12.76 4.43 10.85
N CYS A 62 11.50 4.34 10.40
CA CYS A 62 10.78 3.07 10.25
C CYS A 62 11.51 2.12 9.28
N LEU A 63 11.92 2.61 8.10
CA LEU A 63 12.64 1.82 7.11
C LEU A 63 14.01 1.35 7.63
N LEU A 64 14.77 2.24 8.27
CA LEU A 64 16.09 1.89 8.82
C LEU A 64 15.99 0.84 9.93
N LEU A 65 14.99 0.97 10.80
CA LEU A 65 14.75 0.01 11.88
C LEU A 65 14.36 -1.36 11.32
N LEU A 66 13.41 -1.41 10.38
CA LEU A 66 13.01 -2.67 9.75
C LEU A 66 14.16 -3.30 8.97
N THR A 67 14.96 -2.51 8.27
CA THR A 67 16.15 -2.99 7.56
C THR A 67 17.15 -3.61 8.54
N TRP A 68 17.43 -2.94 9.66
CA TRP A 68 18.31 -3.46 10.70
C TRP A 68 17.81 -4.77 11.31
N VAL A 69 16.51 -4.88 11.59
CA VAL A 69 15.89 -6.14 12.09
C VAL A 69 16.07 -7.27 11.08
N ASN A 70 15.84 -7.00 9.79
CA ASN A 70 16.01 -7.97 8.72
C ASN A 70 17.47 -8.42 8.56
N CYS A 71 18.43 -7.50 8.69
CA CYS A 71 19.86 -7.82 8.62
C CYS A 71 20.38 -8.57 9.86
N SER A 72 19.82 -8.30 11.03
CA SER A 72 20.28 -8.90 12.30
C SER A 72 19.84 -10.35 12.44
N SER A 73 18.56 -10.67 12.19
CA SER A 73 18.08 -12.04 12.28
C SER A 73 16.75 -12.28 11.59
N VAL A 74 16.74 -13.24 10.69
CA VAL A 74 15.55 -13.69 9.96
C VAL A 74 14.47 -14.22 10.91
N ARG A 75 14.84 -14.80 12.06
CA ARG A 75 13.88 -15.29 13.07
C ARG A 75 13.11 -14.15 13.75
N TRP A 76 13.76 -13.00 13.96
CA TRP A 76 13.09 -11.83 14.52
C TRP A 76 12.20 -11.17 13.47
N ALA A 77 12.67 -11.05 12.24
CA ALA A 77 11.88 -10.51 11.13
C ALA A 77 10.57 -11.29 10.91
N THR A 78 10.63 -12.62 10.90
CA THR A 78 9.44 -13.49 10.76
C THR A 78 8.44 -13.32 11.90
N ARG A 79 8.91 -13.31 13.16
CA ARG A 79 8.06 -13.05 14.33
C ARG A 79 7.36 -11.70 14.28
N VAL A 80 8.07 -10.65 13.88
CA VAL A 80 7.52 -9.30 13.72
C VAL A 80 6.45 -9.26 12.62
N GLN A 81 6.71 -9.96 11.51
CA GLN A 81 5.77 -10.07 10.41
C GLN A 81 4.45 -10.76 10.81
N ASP A 82 4.52 -11.81 11.65
CA ASP A 82 3.31 -12.47 12.17
C ASP A 82 2.41 -11.50 12.96
N ILE A 83 3.04 -10.67 13.81
CA ILE A 83 2.33 -9.65 14.61
C ILE A 83 1.67 -8.61 13.71
N PHE A 84 2.39 -8.09 12.71
CA PHE A 84 1.81 -7.12 11.76
C PHE A 84 0.68 -7.74 10.92
N THR A 85 0.77 -9.02 10.58
CA THR A 85 -0.27 -9.73 9.83
C THR A 85 -1.55 -9.85 10.67
N ALA A 86 -1.42 -10.23 11.94
CA ALA A 86 -2.55 -10.27 12.88
C ALA A 86 -3.19 -8.88 13.04
N GLY A 87 -2.38 -7.83 13.21
CA GLY A 87 -2.86 -6.46 13.32
C GLY A 87 -3.64 -5.99 12.09
N LYS A 88 -3.15 -6.29 10.88
CA LYS A 88 -3.84 -5.98 9.62
C LYS A 88 -5.22 -6.63 9.55
N LEU A 89 -5.31 -7.92 9.88
CA LEU A 89 -6.57 -8.66 9.85
C LEU A 89 -7.58 -8.11 10.86
N LEU A 90 -7.12 -7.78 12.07
CA LEU A 90 -7.95 -7.17 13.10
C LEU A 90 -8.49 -5.81 12.66
N ALA A 91 -7.64 -4.95 12.10
CA ALA A 91 -8.07 -3.63 11.60
C ALA A 91 -9.14 -3.76 10.50
N LEU A 92 -8.93 -4.66 9.53
CA LEU A 92 -9.91 -4.91 8.46
C LEU A 92 -11.23 -5.45 9.02
N ALA A 93 -11.18 -6.39 9.97
CA ALA A 93 -12.37 -6.93 10.61
C ALA A 93 -13.18 -5.84 11.33
N LEU A 94 -12.50 -4.96 12.07
CA LEU A 94 -13.17 -3.84 12.76
C LEU A 94 -13.85 -2.88 11.78
N ILE A 95 -13.20 -2.52 10.67
CA ILE A 95 -13.78 -1.64 9.65
C ILE A 95 -15.03 -2.28 9.04
N ILE A 96 -14.97 -3.56 8.69
CA ILE A 96 -16.10 -4.30 8.09
C ILE A 96 -17.28 -4.36 9.08
N ILE A 97 -17.03 -4.75 10.33
CA ILE A 97 -18.08 -4.87 11.35
C ILE A 97 -18.73 -3.51 11.63
N MET A 98 -17.93 -2.46 11.82
CA MET A 98 -18.44 -1.11 12.05
C MET A 98 -19.24 -0.57 10.85
N GLY A 99 -18.79 -0.86 9.63
CA GLY A 99 -19.52 -0.51 8.40
C GLY A 99 -20.90 -1.19 8.32
N ILE A 100 -20.98 -2.49 8.62
CA ILE A 100 -22.26 -3.22 8.65
C ILE A 100 -23.20 -2.63 9.71
N VAL A 101 -22.69 -2.31 10.91
CA VAL A 101 -23.49 -1.68 11.97
C VAL A 101 -24.05 -0.32 11.54
N GLN A 102 -23.27 0.51 10.82
CA GLN A 102 -23.76 1.79 10.30
C GLN A 102 -24.84 1.59 9.23
N ILE A 103 -24.68 0.62 8.34
CA ILE A 103 -25.70 0.28 7.33
C ILE A 103 -27.01 -0.13 8.02
N CYS A 104 -26.95 -0.99 9.06
CA CYS A 104 -28.13 -1.39 9.82
C CYS A 104 -28.80 -0.24 10.60
N LYS A 105 -28.09 0.85 10.88
CA LYS A 105 -28.64 2.06 11.50
C LYS A 105 -29.33 3.00 10.50
N GLY A 106 -29.22 2.72 9.20
CA GLY A 106 -29.75 3.58 8.15
C GLY A 106 -28.77 4.64 7.64
N GLU A 107 -27.50 4.62 8.08
CA GLU A 107 -26.47 5.58 7.67
C GLU A 107 -25.83 5.18 6.32
N TYR A 108 -26.64 5.03 5.27
CA TYR A 108 -26.19 4.60 3.93
C TYR A 108 -26.49 5.61 2.81
N TYR A 109 -26.79 6.87 3.16
CA TYR A 109 -27.17 7.94 2.22
C TYR A 109 -26.24 8.07 0.99
N TRP A 110 -24.92 8.03 1.20
CA TRP A 110 -23.92 8.13 0.12
C TRP A 110 -23.73 6.85 -0.69
N LEU A 111 -24.25 5.71 -0.20
CA LEU A 111 -24.23 4.43 -0.90
C LEU A 111 -25.48 4.25 -1.77
N GLU A 112 -26.49 5.10 -1.63
CA GLU A 112 -27.69 5.06 -2.46
C GLU A 112 -27.33 5.40 -3.91
N PRO A 113 -27.80 4.62 -4.92
CA PRO A 113 -27.45 4.85 -6.32
C PRO A 113 -27.75 6.26 -6.84
N ALA A 114 -28.75 6.93 -6.26
CA ALA A 114 -29.12 8.30 -6.60
C ALA A 114 -28.00 9.32 -6.29
N ASN A 115 -27.25 9.10 -5.22
CA ASN A 115 -26.18 10.00 -4.76
C ASN A 115 -24.78 9.46 -5.09
N ALA A 116 -24.62 8.13 -5.17
CA ALA A 116 -23.33 7.48 -5.36
C ALA A 116 -22.73 7.68 -6.76
N PHE A 117 -23.57 7.90 -7.77
CA PHE A 117 -23.15 8.07 -9.17
C PHE A 117 -23.27 9.50 -9.66
N GLU A 118 -23.52 10.47 -8.78
CA GLU A 118 -23.46 11.89 -9.10
C GLU A 118 -21.98 12.34 -9.11
N PRO A 119 -21.41 12.66 -10.29
CA PRO A 119 -19.99 12.98 -10.37
C PRO A 119 -19.72 14.39 -9.85
N PHE A 120 -18.73 14.53 -8.96
CA PHE A 120 -18.26 15.84 -8.47
C PHE A 120 -17.52 16.65 -9.55
N GLN A 121 -17.01 15.99 -10.60
CA GLN A 121 -16.29 16.59 -11.72
C GLN A 121 -16.60 15.80 -13.00
N GLU A 122 -16.53 16.46 -14.16
CA GLU A 122 -16.68 15.81 -15.46
C GLU A 122 -15.69 14.63 -15.65
N TYR A 123 -16.17 13.60 -16.34
CA TYR A 123 -15.38 12.40 -16.63
C TYR A 123 -14.27 12.73 -17.62
N ASP A 124 -13.03 12.70 -17.13
CA ASP A 124 -11.84 12.72 -17.96
C ASP A 124 -11.22 11.32 -18.03
N VAL A 125 -10.88 10.88 -19.25
CA VAL A 125 -10.25 9.58 -19.49
C VAL A 125 -8.90 9.50 -18.77
N GLY A 126 -8.17 10.61 -18.68
CA GLY A 126 -6.91 10.69 -17.94
C GLY A 126 -7.08 10.42 -16.45
N LEU A 127 -8.06 11.05 -15.80
CA LEU A 127 -8.37 10.81 -14.39
C LEU A 127 -8.82 9.38 -14.11
N ILE A 128 -9.62 8.79 -15.00
CA ILE A 128 -10.03 7.40 -14.89
C ILE A 128 -8.82 6.46 -14.98
N ALA A 129 -7.88 6.72 -15.90
CA ALA A 129 -6.65 5.93 -16.02
C ALA A 129 -5.77 6.02 -14.75
N LEU A 130 -5.66 7.21 -14.14
CA LEU A 130 -4.96 7.40 -12.87
C LEU A 130 -5.62 6.62 -11.72
N ALA A 131 -6.96 6.58 -11.68
CA ALA A 131 -7.70 5.79 -10.69
C ALA A 131 -7.41 4.30 -10.83
N PHE A 132 -7.31 3.77 -12.06
CA PHE A 132 -6.88 2.39 -12.30
C PHE A 132 -5.45 2.12 -11.82
N LEU A 133 -4.51 3.06 -12.04
CA LEU A 133 -3.14 2.92 -11.54
C LEU A 133 -3.12 2.82 -10.00
N GLN A 134 -3.85 3.68 -9.31
CA GLN A 134 -3.96 3.65 -7.85
C GLN A 134 -4.69 2.39 -7.34
N GLY A 135 -5.78 1.98 -7.99
CA GLY A 135 -6.49 0.75 -7.66
C GLY A 135 -5.59 -0.48 -7.82
N SER A 136 -4.79 -0.53 -8.89
CA SER A 136 -3.87 -1.64 -9.16
C SER A 136 -2.78 -1.80 -8.08
N PHE A 137 -2.38 -0.70 -7.43
CA PHE A 137 -1.41 -0.73 -6.34
C PHE A 137 -1.93 -1.54 -5.14
N ALA A 138 -3.22 -1.40 -4.79
CA ALA A 138 -3.83 -2.15 -3.69
C ALA A 138 -3.87 -3.67 -3.94
N TYR A 139 -3.95 -4.08 -5.20
CA TYR A 139 -3.93 -5.48 -5.62
C TYR A 139 -2.52 -5.99 -5.98
N GLY A 140 -1.47 -5.20 -5.78
CA GLY A 140 -0.09 -5.58 -6.09
C GLY A 140 0.39 -6.83 -5.35
N GLY A 141 1.39 -7.52 -5.92
CA GLY A 141 2.06 -8.68 -5.30
C GLY A 141 1.68 -10.05 -5.88
N TRP A 142 0.58 -10.15 -6.61
CA TRP A 142 0.11 -11.41 -7.24
C TRP A 142 1.15 -12.07 -8.16
N ASN A 143 1.94 -11.27 -8.88
CA ASN A 143 2.91 -11.78 -9.86
C ASN A 143 3.99 -12.69 -9.26
N PHE A 144 4.43 -12.45 -8.02
CA PHE A 144 5.55 -13.19 -7.44
C PHE A 144 5.10 -14.33 -6.52
N LEU A 145 3.90 -14.22 -5.97
CA LEU A 145 3.33 -15.21 -5.05
C LEU A 145 2.98 -16.53 -5.75
N ASN A 146 2.61 -16.49 -7.03
CA ASN A 146 2.24 -17.69 -7.79
C ASN A 146 3.41 -18.61 -8.18
N TYR A 147 4.66 -18.19 -7.93
CA TYR A 147 5.86 -18.97 -8.27
C TYR A 147 6.56 -19.57 -7.05
N VAL A 148 6.04 -19.33 -5.84
CA VAL A 148 6.57 -19.89 -4.59
C VAL A 148 5.68 -21.07 -4.20
N THR A 149 6.00 -22.24 -4.73
CA THR A 149 5.62 -23.58 -4.24
C THR A 149 6.90 -24.31 -3.88
#